data_AF-A0A7C3UPB9-F1
#
_entry.id   AF-A0A7C3UPB9-F1
#
_cell.length_a   1.000
_cell.length_b   1.000
_cell.length_c   1.000
_cell.angle_alpha   90.00
_cell.angle_beta   90.00
_cell.angle_gamma   90.00
#
_symmetry.space_group_name_H-M   'P 1'
#
loop_
_entity.id
_entity.type
_entity.pdbx_description
1 polymer ?
#
loop_
_entity_poly.entity_id
_entity_poly.type
_entity_poly.pdbx_seq_one_letter_code
_entity_poly.pdbx_strand_id
1 'polypeptide(L)'
;MLEEITIRDWHHFDDEVMPLPYRRWLFRGQSDSTWLLKTSLYRLFDDLIKMFKICQPERKRRFARDKHEIAMVSHFKANAHLYLKSLPRKSESNLEWLSIMQHFGCPTRLLDVTASPYIGLYFALESGHSDAAVFAFNHEEFRKIDLDILGKDYQKSVLMNKKRDKAFIIPFEPGQTNERLVAQQGAFLVPSNNYETFWPAPRKLERRKC
;
A
#
# COMPACT_ATOMS: atom_id res chain seq x y z
N MET A 1 14.87 0.95 -12.41
CA MET A 1 15.72 -0.19 -12.01
C MET A 1 15.64 -0.25 -10.49
N LEU A 2 15.61 -1.43 -9.87
CA LEU A 2 15.68 -1.50 -8.40
C LEU A 2 17.16 -1.50 -8.01
N GLU A 3 17.51 -0.65 -7.05
CA GLU A 3 18.83 -0.58 -6.44
C GLU A 3 18.70 -1.00 -4.99
N GLU A 4 19.50 -1.99 -4.58
CA GLU A 4 19.54 -2.49 -3.21
C GLU A 4 20.86 -2.04 -2.58
N ILE A 5 20.77 -1.32 -1.47
CA ILE A 5 21.91 -0.72 -0.78
C ILE A 5 21.96 -1.29 0.63
N THR A 6 23.07 -1.94 0.97
CA THR A 6 23.27 -2.46 2.33
C THR A 6 23.79 -1.35 3.23
N ILE A 7 22.96 -0.95 4.20
CA ILE A 7 23.30 0.05 5.20
C ILE A 7 24.16 -0.57 6.30
N ARG A 8 25.32 0.03 6.60
CA ARG A 8 26.30 -0.51 7.55
C ARG A 8 26.22 0.18 8.92
N ASP A 9 25.94 1.47 8.91
CA ASP A 9 25.87 2.30 10.09
C ASP A 9 24.93 3.49 9.85
N TRP A 10 24.70 4.27 10.91
CA TRP A 10 23.83 5.44 10.87
C TRP A 10 24.31 6.54 9.91
N HIS A 11 25.61 6.79 9.81
CA HIS A 11 26.12 7.84 8.93
C HIS A 11 25.93 7.46 7.47
N HIS A 12 26.19 6.19 7.14
CA HIS A 12 25.90 5.67 5.81
C HIS A 12 24.41 5.77 5.45
N PHE A 13 23.51 5.51 6.40
CA PHE A 13 22.08 5.75 6.16
C PHE A 13 21.79 7.21 5.85
N ASP A 14 22.36 8.13 6.65
CA ASP A 14 22.15 9.58 6.49
C ASP A 14 22.68 10.06 5.12
N ASP A 15 23.87 9.63 4.73
CA ASP A 15 24.49 9.94 3.44
C ASP A 15 23.63 9.49 2.24
N GLU A 16 22.93 8.36 2.37
CA GLU A 16 22.04 7.84 1.32
C GLU A 16 20.68 8.56 1.27
N VAL A 17 20.15 9.02 2.40
CA VAL A 17 18.81 9.66 2.44
C VAL A 17 18.86 11.19 2.33
N MET A 18 19.97 11.83 2.73
CA MET A 18 20.18 13.28 2.62
C MET A 18 20.00 13.83 1.20
N PRO A 19 20.50 13.18 0.13
CA PRO A 19 20.31 13.65 -1.24
C PRO A 19 18.86 13.53 -1.75
N LEU A 20 18.00 12.80 -1.05
CA LEU A 20 16.63 12.50 -1.49
C LEU A 20 15.70 13.68 -1.14
N PRO A 21 15.11 14.37 -2.13
CA PRO A 21 14.30 15.55 -1.84
C PRO A 21 13.05 15.22 -1.02
N TYR A 22 12.75 16.05 -0.02
CA TYR A 22 11.57 15.94 0.84
C TYR A 22 10.28 15.90 0.00
N ARG A 23 9.34 15.01 0.37
CA ARG A 23 8.06 14.72 -0.33
C ARG A 23 8.17 14.17 -1.75
N ARG A 24 9.35 14.19 -2.37
CA ARG A 24 9.59 13.46 -3.62
C ARG A 24 9.81 11.97 -3.36
N TRP A 25 10.45 11.65 -2.25
CA TRP A 25 10.64 10.28 -1.80
C TRP A 25 9.74 9.96 -0.62
N LEU A 26 9.18 8.75 -0.65
CA LEU A 26 8.35 8.18 0.41
C LEU A 26 9.03 6.92 0.93
N PHE A 27 8.95 6.70 2.24
CA PHE A 27 9.69 5.66 2.93
C PHE A 27 8.75 4.70 3.65
N ARG A 28 9.16 3.43 3.76
CA ARG A 28 8.49 2.42 4.59
C ARG A 28 9.50 1.49 5.25
N GLY A 29 9.45 1.41 6.57
CA GLY A 29 10.20 0.42 7.33
C GLY A 29 9.52 -0.94 7.33
N GLN A 30 10.32 -1.99 7.26
CA GLN A 30 9.95 -3.36 7.60
C GLN A 30 11.04 -3.94 8.49
N SER A 31 10.65 -4.65 9.55
CA SER A 31 11.63 -5.25 10.46
C SER A 31 12.34 -6.48 9.92
N ASP A 32 11.87 -7.01 8.81
CA ASP A 32 12.47 -8.15 8.14
C ASP A 32 12.58 -7.82 6.65
N SER A 33 13.81 -7.84 6.15
CA SER A 33 14.18 -7.57 4.77
C SER A 33 13.62 -8.60 3.79
N THR A 34 13.31 -9.81 4.26
CA THR A 34 12.72 -10.88 3.45
C THR A 34 11.23 -10.67 3.16
N TRP A 35 10.58 -9.76 3.90
CA TRP A 35 9.14 -9.54 3.78
C TRP A 35 8.76 -8.80 2.50
N LEU A 36 7.85 -9.42 1.74
CA LEU A 36 7.22 -8.79 0.60
C LEU A 36 6.31 -7.63 1.03
N LEU A 37 6.32 -6.54 0.27
CA LEU A 37 5.39 -5.43 0.45
C LEU A 37 3.95 -5.86 0.11
N LYS A 38 3.21 -6.25 1.14
CA LYS A 38 1.82 -6.70 1.07
C LYS A 38 0.90 -5.75 1.84
N THR A 39 -0.22 -5.38 1.22
CA THR A 39 -1.30 -4.66 1.89
C THR A 39 -1.98 -5.55 2.93
N SER A 40 -2.68 -4.95 3.90
CA SER A 40 -3.46 -5.72 4.88
C SER A 40 -4.57 -6.54 4.20
N LEU A 41 -5.21 -5.99 3.17
CA LEU A 41 -6.21 -6.69 2.38
C LEU A 41 -5.62 -7.86 1.57
N TYR A 42 -4.43 -7.68 0.97
CA TYR A 42 -3.77 -8.77 0.27
C TYR A 42 -3.45 -9.93 1.22
N ARG A 43 -2.90 -9.63 2.40
CA ARG A 43 -2.60 -10.64 3.44
C ARG A 43 -3.86 -11.41 3.83
N LEU A 44 -4.95 -10.70 4.15
CA LEU A 44 -6.24 -11.32 4.46
C LEU A 44 -6.70 -12.30 3.35
N PHE A 45 -6.69 -11.84 2.09
CA PHE A 45 -7.16 -12.67 0.99
C PHE A 45 -6.24 -13.87 0.72
N ASP A 46 -4.93 -13.71 0.87
CA ASP A 46 -3.98 -14.81 0.74
C ASP A 46 -4.22 -15.89 1.81
N ASP A 47 -4.43 -15.48 3.05
CA ASP A 47 -4.68 -16.41 4.17
C ASP A 47 -6.03 -17.12 4.04
N LEU A 48 -7.09 -16.40 3.63
CA LEU A 48 -8.37 -17.01 3.32
C LEU A 48 -8.26 -18.06 2.20
N ILE A 49 -7.51 -17.76 1.14
CA ILE A 49 -7.29 -18.72 0.04
C ILE A 49 -6.54 -19.96 0.53
N LYS A 50 -5.52 -19.80 1.38
CA LYS A 50 -4.81 -20.95 1.99
C LYS A 50 -5.74 -21.79 2.85
N MET A 51 -6.55 -21.16 3.70
CA MET A 51 -7.54 -21.85 4.53
C MET A 51 -8.56 -22.64 3.70
N PHE A 52 -9.10 -22.05 2.63
CA PHE A 52 -10.03 -22.76 1.75
C PHE A 52 -9.40 -23.97 1.05
N LYS A 53 -8.14 -23.87 0.64
CA LYS A 53 -7.42 -25.00 0.03
C LYS A 53 -7.23 -26.17 1.00
N ILE A 54 -7.00 -25.87 2.28
CA ILE A 54 -6.86 -26.90 3.33
C ILE A 54 -8.21 -27.59 3.58
N CYS A 55 -9.29 -26.82 3.73
CA CYS A 55 -10.60 -27.37 4.08
C CYS A 55 -11.32 -28.07 2.91
N GLN A 56 -11.10 -27.63 1.66
CA GLN A 56 -11.82 -28.15 0.48
C GLN A 56 -10.88 -28.26 -0.73
N PRO A 57 -9.95 -29.23 -0.76
CA PRO A 57 -8.94 -29.35 -1.80
C PRO A 57 -9.52 -29.55 -3.21
N GLU A 58 -10.70 -30.16 -3.32
CA GLU A 58 -11.33 -30.44 -4.62
C GLU A 58 -12.08 -29.25 -5.23
N ARG A 59 -12.42 -28.23 -4.43
CA ARG A 59 -13.15 -27.06 -4.93
C ARG A 59 -12.19 -26.03 -5.51
N LYS A 60 -12.00 -26.08 -6.84
CA LYS A 60 -11.29 -25.05 -7.62
C LYS A 60 -12.11 -23.77 -7.82
N ARG A 61 -12.71 -23.21 -6.76
CA ARG A 61 -13.45 -21.94 -6.89
C ARG A 61 -12.47 -20.78 -6.89
N ARG A 62 -12.51 -19.94 -7.94
CA ARG A 62 -11.73 -18.70 -7.99
C ARG A 62 -12.27 -17.72 -6.94
N PHE A 63 -11.44 -17.38 -5.95
CA PHE A 63 -11.79 -16.36 -4.96
C PHE A 63 -11.83 -14.99 -5.63
N ALA A 64 -13.01 -14.36 -5.65
CA ALA A 64 -13.26 -13.11 -6.35
C ALA A 64 -12.88 -11.90 -5.46
N ARG A 65 -11.57 -11.61 -5.35
CA ARG A 65 -11.02 -10.54 -4.50
C ARG A 65 -11.77 -9.22 -4.67
N ASP A 66 -12.05 -8.82 -5.91
CA ASP A 66 -12.73 -7.55 -6.24
C ASP A 66 -14.14 -7.45 -5.65
N LYS A 67 -14.92 -8.53 -5.74
CA LYS A 67 -16.29 -8.56 -5.21
C LYS A 67 -16.29 -8.50 -3.68
N HIS A 68 -15.36 -9.19 -3.05
CA HIS A 68 -15.23 -9.18 -1.59
C HIS A 68 -14.84 -7.80 -1.08
N GLU A 69 -13.88 -7.13 -1.71
CA GLU A 69 -13.50 -5.78 -1.31
C GLU A 69 -14.67 -4.78 -1.48
N ILE A 70 -15.38 -4.82 -2.62
CA ILE A 70 -16.55 -3.95 -2.84
C ILE A 70 -17.61 -4.19 -1.75
N ALA A 71 -17.87 -5.46 -1.41
CA ALA A 71 -18.80 -5.81 -0.34
C ALA A 71 -18.33 -5.31 1.03
N MET A 72 -17.04 -5.44 1.36
CA MET A 72 -16.45 -4.94 2.61
C MET A 72 -16.58 -3.41 2.73
N VAL A 73 -16.24 -2.67 1.67
CA VAL A 73 -16.40 -1.22 1.62
C VAL A 73 -17.88 -0.84 1.75
N SER A 74 -18.78 -1.56 1.08
CA SER A 74 -20.22 -1.28 1.12
C SER A 74 -20.82 -1.53 2.51
N HIS A 75 -20.46 -2.63 3.16
CA HIS A 75 -20.87 -2.90 4.54
C HIS A 75 -20.31 -1.88 5.52
N PHE A 76 -19.05 -1.46 5.36
CA PHE A 76 -18.49 -0.41 6.20
C PHE A 76 -19.25 0.90 6.03
N LYS A 77 -19.50 1.34 4.80
CA LYS A 77 -20.29 2.54 4.50
C LYS A 77 -21.71 2.49 5.10
N ALA A 78 -22.39 1.35 4.99
CA ALA A 78 -23.72 1.15 5.55
C ALA A 78 -23.72 1.30 7.08
N ASN A 79 -22.68 0.79 7.74
CA ASN A 79 -22.54 0.82 9.20
C ASN A 79 -21.76 2.04 9.72
N ALA A 80 -21.25 2.91 8.86
CA ALA A 80 -20.34 4.00 9.24
C ALA A 80 -20.97 4.98 10.24
N HIS A 81 -22.29 5.15 10.19
CA HIS A 81 -23.06 5.99 11.10
C HIS A 81 -22.99 5.53 12.57
N LEU A 82 -22.60 4.27 12.82
CA LEU A 82 -22.42 3.73 14.18
C LEU A 82 -21.09 4.17 14.80
N TYR A 83 -20.10 4.53 13.98
CA TYR A 83 -18.72 4.79 14.43
C TYR A 83 -18.31 6.25 14.23
N LEU A 84 -18.92 6.95 13.26
CA LEU A 84 -18.58 8.31 12.89
C LEU A 84 -19.60 9.30 13.44
N LYS A 85 -19.12 10.31 14.17
CA LYS A 85 -19.95 11.44 14.63
C LYS A 85 -20.51 12.26 13.47
N SER A 86 -19.70 12.43 12.42
CA SER A 86 -20.09 13.08 11.17
C SER A 86 -19.70 12.19 10.01
N LEU A 87 -20.68 11.89 9.15
CA LEU A 87 -20.42 11.11 7.95
C LEU A 87 -19.65 11.97 6.93
N PRO A 88 -18.72 11.37 6.19
CA PRO A 88 -18.05 12.04 5.09
C PRO A 88 -19.08 12.40 4.01
N ARG A 89 -18.80 13.43 3.19
CA ARG A 89 -19.77 13.89 2.19
C ARG A 89 -20.05 12.78 1.18
N LYS A 90 -21.28 12.66 0.67
CA LYS A 90 -21.63 11.64 -0.35
C LYS A 90 -20.77 11.71 -1.62
N SER A 91 -20.12 12.83 -1.89
CA SER A 91 -19.20 13.06 -3.01
C SER A 91 -17.77 12.55 -2.77
N GLU A 92 -17.47 12.02 -1.59
CA GLU A 92 -16.13 11.57 -1.23
C GLU A 92 -15.71 10.31 -2.00
N SER A 93 -14.42 10.30 -2.36
CA SER A 93 -13.78 9.25 -3.12
C SER A 93 -13.77 7.93 -2.34
N ASN A 94 -13.74 6.80 -3.05
CA ASN A 94 -13.53 5.50 -2.40
C ASN A 94 -12.19 5.44 -1.63
N LEU A 95 -11.21 6.28 -2.00
CA LEU A 95 -9.95 6.42 -1.27
C LEU A 95 -10.14 6.97 0.15
N GLU A 96 -10.99 7.98 0.32
CA GLU A 96 -11.29 8.56 1.64
C GLU A 96 -11.94 7.50 2.54
N TRP A 97 -12.90 6.76 1.99
CA TRP A 97 -13.50 5.62 2.69
C TRP A 97 -12.51 4.53 3.08
N LEU A 98 -11.56 4.19 2.21
CA LEU A 98 -10.50 3.22 2.54
C LEU A 98 -9.59 3.75 3.66
N SER A 99 -9.26 5.04 3.67
CA SER A 99 -8.46 5.64 4.75
C SER A 99 -9.19 5.57 6.09
N ILE A 100 -10.50 5.87 6.11
CA ILE A 100 -11.34 5.76 7.30
C ILE A 100 -11.42 4.30 7.75
N MET A 101 -11.68 3.37 6.84
CA MET A 101 -11.70 1.93 7.15
C MET A 101 -10.40 1.48 7.83
N GLN A 102 -9.25 1.88 7.29
CA GLN A 102 -7.96 1.51 7.86
C GLN A 102 -7.73 2.14 9.24
N HIS A 103 -8.23 3.36 9.48
CA HIS A 103 -8.20 3.97 10.81
C HIS A 103 -8.92 3.09 11.85
N PHE A 104 -10.06 2.50 11.48
CA PHE A 104 -10.79 1.55 12.33
C PHE A 104 -10.22 0.11 12.30
N GLY A 105 -9.01 -0.08 11.75
CA GLY A 105 -8.33 -1.38 11.71
C GLY A 105 -8.87 -2.35 10.66
N CYS A 106 -9.77 -1.90 9.77
CA CYS A 106 -10.23 -2.76 8.67
C CYS A 106 -9.08 -3.00 7.68
N PRO A 107 -8.97 -4.21 7.13
CA PRO A 107 -7.98 -4.49 6.10
C PRO A 107 -8.35 -3.78 4.80
N THR A 108 -7.39 -3.06 4.23
CA THR A 108 -7.55 -2.24 3.02
C THR A 108 -6.40 -2.48 2.05
N ARG A 109 -6.60 -2.04 0.81
CA ARG A 109 -5.53 -2.04 -0.20
C ARG A 109 -4.50 -0.92 0.00
N LEU A 110 -4.67 -0.07 1.01
CA LEU A 110 -3.75 1.02 1.27
C LEU A 110 -2.48 0.46 1.92
N LEU A 111 -1.35 1.05 1.58
CA LEU A 111 -0.05 0.76 2.17
C LEU A 111 0.51 2.04 2.79
N ASP A 112 0.78 2.00 4.09
CA ASP A 112 1.32 3.16 4.81
C ASP A 112 2.75 3.47 4.37
N VAL A 113 3.03 4.73 4.07
CA VAL A 113 4.37 5.27 3.85
C VAL A 113 4.51 6.62 4.54
N THR A 114 5.74 7.06 4.77
CA THR A 114 6.04 8.33 5.41
C THR A 114 6.95 9.17 4.53
N ALA A 115 6.80 10.50 4.56
CA ALA A 115 7.74 11.40 3.90
C ALA A 115 9.10 11.52 4.62
N SER A 116 9.21 11.01 5.85
CA SER A 116 10.43 11.07 6.65
C SER A 116 11.20 9.73 6.59
N PRO A 117 12.47 9.74 6.13
CA PRO A 117 13.29 8.53 6.12
C PRO A 117 13.52 7.98 7.53
N TYR A 118 13.63 8.86 8.53
CA TYR A 118 13.86 8.45 9.92
C TYR A 118 12.64 7.81 10.57
N ILE A 119 11.43 8.25 10.21
CA ILE A 119 10.19 7.55 10.63
C ILE A 119 10.14 6.16 9.98
N GLY A 120 10.54 6.06 8.70
CA GLY A 120 10.67 4.77 8.02
C GLY A 120 11.66 3.85 8.73
N LEU A 121 12.83 4.37 9.07
CA LEU A 121 13.86 3.63 9.81
C LEU A 121 13.40 3.21 11.21
N TYR A 122 12.68 4.08 11.93
CA TYR A 122 12.10 3.73 13.22
C TYR A 122 11.21 2.48 13.11
N PHE A 123 10.29 2.43 12.15
CA PHE A 123 9.44 1.25 11.93
C PHE A 123 10.22 0.02 11.46
N ALA A 124 11.35 0.21 10.79
CA ALA A 124 12.22 -0.90 10.44
C ALA A 124 12.84 -1.50 11.71
N LEU A 125 13.32 -0.67 12.63
CA LEU A 125 14.07 -1.11 13.80
C LEU A 125 13.22 -1.41 15.03
N GLU A 126 11.94 -1.02 15.08
CA GLU A 126 11.12 -1.07 16.29
C GLU A 126 10.99 -2.46 16.95
N SER A 127 11.10 -3.55 16.17
CA SER A 127 11.05 -4.92 16.71
C SER A 127 12.42 -5.56 16.94
N GLY A 128 13.50 -5.07 16.30
CA GLY A 128 14.89 -5.44 16.61
C GLY A 128 15.27 -6.93 16.53
N HIS A 129 14.56 -7.75 15.76
CA HIS A 129 14.73 -9.23 15.76
C HIS A 129 15.44 -9.81 14.52
N SER A 130 15.63 -9.03 13.46
CA SER A 130 16.14 -9.50 12.17
C SER A 130 16.74 -8.36 11.36
N ASP A 131 17.39 -8.70 10.24
CA ASP A 131 17.83 -7.71 9.24
C ASP A 131 16.64 -6.93 8.73
N ALA A 132 16.58 -5.63 9.05
CA ALA A 132 15.48 -4.75 8.69
C ALA A 132 15.71 -4.11 7.32
N ALA A 133 14.64 -3.61 6.70
CA ALA A 133 14.70 -2.92 5.41
C ALA A 133 13.91 -1.61 5.45
N VAL A 134 14.45 -0.58 4.81
CA VAL A 134 13.73 0.67 4.52
C VAL A 134 13.53 0.75 3.01
N PHE A 135 12.28 0.75 2.59
CA PHE A 135 11.91 0.92 1.18
C PHE A 135 11.78 2.41 0.87
N ALA A 136 12.41 2.86 -0.20
CA ALA A 136 12.31 4.24 -0.70
C ALA A 136 11.60 4.25 -2.07
N PHE A 137 10.58 5.09 -2.19
CA PHE A 137 9.71 5.20 -3.36
C PHE A 137 9.79 6.62 -3.93
N ASN A 138 10.27 6.77 -5.16
CA ASN A 138 10.23 8.07 -5.85
C ASN A 138 8.82 8.35 -6.37
N HIS A 139 8.08 9.23 -5.68
CA HIS A 139 6.71 9.57 -6.01
C HIS A 139 6.57 10.20 -7.41
N GLU A 140 7.51 11.03 -7.86
CA GLU A 140 7.39 11.68 -9.18
C GLU A 140 7.35 10.68 -10.32
N GLU A 141 8.10 9.58 -10.19
CA GLU A 141 8.12 8.52 -11.20
C GLU A 141 6.77 7.79 -11.27
N PHE A 142 6.10 7.60 -10.13
CA PHE A 142 4.73 7.05 -10.10
C PHE A 142 3.71 8.03 -10.66
N ARG A 143 3.82 9.33 -10.35
CA ARG A 143 2.88 10.36 -10.83
C ARG A 143 2.83 10.46 -12.35
N LYS A 144 3.99 10.37 -13.03
CA LYS A 144 4.06 10.36 -14.50
C LYS A 144 3.32 9.15 -15.08
N ILE A 145 3.58 7.96 -14.51
CA ILE A 145 2.95 6.71 -14.94
C ILE A 145 1.43 6.74 -14.70
N ASP A 146 1.00 7.27 -13.56
CA ASP A 146 -0.42 7.36 -13.17
C ASP A 146 -1.20 8.27 -14.12
N LEU A 147 -0.64 9.43 -14.49
CA LEU A 147 -1.27 10.38 -15.41
C LEU A 147 -1.43 9.80 -16.82
N ASP A 148 -0.42 9.08 -17.31
CA ASP A 148 -0.44 8.46 -18.63
C ASP A 148 -1.45 7.30 -18.73
N ILE A 149 -1.69 6.57 -17.64
CA ILE A 149 -2.55 5.37 -17.63
C ILE A 149 -4.00 5.67 -17.22
N LEU A 150 -4.23 6.62 -16.31
CA LEU A 150 -5.55 6.81 -15.67
C LEU A 150 -6.29 8.07 -16.12
N GLY A 151 -5.60 9.03 -16.71
CA GLY A 151 -6.14 10.38 -16.92
C GLY A 151 -6.48 11.08 -15.59
N LYS A 152 -7.23 12.20 -15.66
CA LYS A 152 -7.51 13.06 -14.50
C LYS A 152 -8.47 12.47 -13.46
N ASP A 153 -9.21 11.40 -13.78
CA ASP A 153 -10.28 10.82 -12.94
C ASP A 153 -9.86 9.57 -12.13
N TYR A 154 -8.56 9.35 -11.92
CA TYR A 154 -8.03 8.13 -11.31
C TYR A 154 -8.70 7.74 -9.97
N GLN A 155 -9.06 8.71 -9.14
CA GLN A 155 -9.70 8.51 -7.83
C GLN A 155 -11.03 7.75 -7.92
N LYS A 156 -11.80 7.95 -9.00
CA LYS A 156 -13.08 7.25 -9.21
C LYS A 156 -12.89 5.79 -9.65
N SER A 157 -11.71 5.45 -10.18
CA SER A 157 -11.43 4.14 -10.80
C SER A 157 -10.73 3.13 -9.87
N VAL A 158 -10.36 3.52 -8.64
CA VAL A 158 -9.53 2.71 -7.73
C VAL A 158 -10.13 1.33 -7.43
N LEU A 159 -11.46 1.22 -7.29
CA LEU A 159 -12.14 -0.06 -7.04
C LEU A 159 -12.49 -0.84 -8.32
N MET A 160 -12.21 -0.32 -9.51
CA MET A 160 -12.57 -0.96 -10.77
C MET A 160 -11.60 -2.05 -11.22
N ASN A 161 -10.58 -2.38 -10.40
CA ASN A 161 -9.57 -3.44 -10.61
C ASN A 161 -9.32 -3.70 -12.11
N LYS A 162 -8.70 -2.73 -12.80
CA LYS A 162 -8.41 -2.85 -14.23
C LYS A 162 -7.49 -4.06 -14.41
N LYS A 163 -8.05 -5.18 -14.90
CA LYS A 163 -7.34 -6.46 -15.12
C LYS A 163 -6.23 -6.40 -16.17
N ARG A 164 -6.10 -5.27 -16.87
CA ARG A 164 -5.12 -5.07 -17.94
C ARG A 164 -4.02 -4.15 -17.42
N ASP A 165 -2.94 -4.82 -17.04
CA ASP A 165 -1.56 -4.36 -16.99
C ASP A 165 -1.23 -3.22 -16.04
N LYS A 166 -0.54 -3.63 -14.96
CA LYS A 166 0.32 -2.86 -14.04
C LYS A 166 -0.42 -2.26 -12.84
N ALA A 167 -0.06 -2.76 -11.66
CA ALA A 167 -0.23 -2.05 -10.40
C ALA A 167 0.50 -0.71 -10.49
N PHE A 168 -0.26 0.39 -10.44
CA PHE A 168 0.28 1.73 -10.28
C PHE A 168 0.03 2.20 -8.85
N ILE A 169 0.76 3.23 -8.41
CA ILE A 169 0.83 3.62 -7.00
C ILE A 169 0.47 5.08 -6.85
N ILE A 170 -0.74 5.33 -6.34
CA ILE A 170 -1.17 6.68 -5.99
C ILE A 170 -0.74 6.96 -4.55
N PRO A 171 0.03 8.02 -4.24
CA PRO A 171 0.02 8.55 -2.90
C PRO A 171 -1.27 9.30 -2.65
N PHE A 172 -1.91 8.97 -1.55
CA PHE A 172 -3.12 9.62 -1.12
C PHE A 172 -2.90 10.24 0.26
N GLU A 173 -3.05 11.55 0.34
CA GLU A 173 -3.19 12.29 1.59
C GLU A 173 -4.69 12.55 1.81
N PRO A 174 -5.30 11.96 2.85
CA PRO A 174 -6.74 12.12 3.09
C PRO A 174 -7.09 13.57 3.48
N GLY A 175 -8.21 14.09 2.97
CA GLY A 175 -8.70 15.43 3.30
C GLY A 175 -9.14 15.58 4.77
N GLN A 176 -9.65 14.50 5.37
CA GLN A 176 -9.83 14.39 6.82
C GLN A 176 -8.71 13.53 7.37
N THR A 177 -7.70 14.18 7.93
CA THR A 177 -6.54 13.52 8.51
C THR A 177 -6.84 13.05 9.93
N ASN A 178 -6.41 11.83 10.22
CA ASN A 178 -6.30 11.34 11.59
C ASN A 178 -4.99 11.87 12.20
N GLU A 179 -4.99 12.17 13.49
CA GLU A 179 -3.81 12.56 14.28
C GLU A 179 -2.60 11.65 14.01
N ARG A 180 -2.83 10.34 13.85
CA ARG A 180 -1.77 9.36 13.52
C ARG A 180 -1.10 9.65 12.18
N LEU A 181 -1.84 10.04 11.15
CA LEU A 181 -1.29 10.33 9.83
C LEU A 181 -0.52 11.66 9.82
N VAL A 182 -1.03 12.67 10.55
CA VAL A 182 -0.34 13.96 10.71
C VAL A 182 0.98 13.77 11.43
N ALA A 183 0.99 13.03 12.54
CA ALA A 183 2.19 12.77 13.33
C ALA A 183 3.26 11.99 12.55
N GLN A 184 2.84 11.08 11.68
CA GLN A 184 3.75 10.22 10.91
C GLN A 184 4.21 10.85 9.59
N GLN A 185 3.75 12.07 9.26
CA GLN A 185 3.88 12.65 7.91
C GLN A 185 3.47 11.62 6.84
N GLY A 186 2.36 10.93 7.13
CA GLY A 186 1.96 9.69 6.46
C GLY A 186 1.19 9.96 5.17
N ALA A 187 1.50 9.17 4.16
CA ALA A 187 0.73 9.05 2.94
C ALA A 187 0.40 7.57 2.69
N PHE A 188 -0.55 7.31 1.80
CA PHE A 188 -0.88 5.94 1.42
C PHE A 188 -0.49 5.64 -0.02
N LEU A 189 0.25 4.57 -0.25
CA LEU A 189 0.42 3.98 -1.57
C LEU A 189 -0.76 3.05 -1.86
N VAL A 190 -1.39 3.21 -3.03
CA VAL A 190 -2.59 2.44 -3.40
C VAL A 190 -2.35 1.64 -4.68
N PRO A 191 -2.41 0.30 -4.66
CA PRO A 191 -2.26 -0.51 -5.85
C PRO A 191 -3.54 -0.51 -6.67
N SER A 192 -3.39 -0.55 -7.99
CA SER A 192 -4.53 -0.60 -8.93
C SER A 192 -5.31 -1.91 -8.87
N ASN A 193 -4.67 -2.99 -8.42
CA ASN A 193 -5.28 -4.30 -8.27
C ASN A 193 -4.89 -4.98 -6.95
N ASN A 194 -5.73 -5.90 -6.49
CA ASN A 194 -5.48 -6.69 -5.28
C ASN A 194 -4.97 -8.10 -5.58
N TYR A 195 -4.49 -8.37 -6.79
CA TYR A 195 -4.00 -9.70 -7.19
C TYR A 195 -2.48 -9.80 -7.09
N GLU A 196 -1.80 -8.65 -7.10
CA GLU A 196 -0.35 -8.54 -7.08
C GLU A 196 0.11 -7.84 -5.80
N THR A 197 1.33 -8.17 -5.37
CA THR A 197 2.02 -7.44 -4.30
C THR A 197 2.74 -6.23 -4.89
N PHE A 198 3.07 -5.25 -4.05
CA PHE A 198 3.94 -4.14 -4.49
C PHE A 198 5.34 -4.65 -4.87
N TRP A 199 5.74 -5.79 -4.28
CA TRP A 199 7.04 -6.40 -4.46
C TRP A 199 6.98 -7.95 -4.47
N PRO A 200 7.75 -8.62 -5.36
CA PRO A 200 8.33 -8.06 -6.57
C PRO A 200 7.20 -7.66 -7.52
N ALA A 201 7.35 -6.52 -8.20
CA ALA A 201 6.35 -6.09 -9.16
C ALA A 201 6.01 -7.23 -10.15
N PRO A 202 4.79 -7.28 -10.71
CA PRO A 202 4.43 -8.15 -11.84
C PRO A 202 5.21 -7.84 -13.13
N ARG A 203 6.29 -7.06 -13.06
CA ARG A 203 7.25 -6.98 -14.14
C ARG A 203 7.96 -8.34 -14.20
N LYS A 204 7.63 -9.13 -15.22
CA LYS A 204 8.66 -9.88 -15.93
C LYS A 204 9.78 -8.88 -16.25
N LEU A 205 10.75 -8.73 -15.35
CA LEU A 205 12.11 -8.43 -15.78
C LEU A 205 12.46 -9.58 -16.71
N GLU A 206 12.57 -9.27 -17.99
CA GLU A 206 13.23 -10.17 -18.93
C GLU A 206 14.53 -10.62 -18.28
N ARG A 207 14.56 -11.89 -17.88
CA ARG A 207 15.81 -12.58 -17.57
C ARG A 207 16.58 -12.65 -18.89
N ARG A 208 17.38 -11.63 -19.19
CA ARG A 208 18.51 -11.83 -20.09
C ARG A 208 19.58 -12.51 -19.27
N LYS A 209 19.66 -13.84 -19.46
CA LYS A 209 20.82 -14.63 -19.07
C LYS A 209 22.03 -14.04 -19.80
N CYS A 210 23.00 -13.56 -19.04
CA CYS A 210 24.42 -13.77 -19.30
C CYS A 210 24.99 -14.35 -18.01
#